data_AF-A0A7Y5L602-F1
#
_entry.id   AF-A0A7Y5L602-F1
#
_cell.length_a   1.000
_cell.length_b   1.000
_cell.length_c   1.000
_cell.angle_alpha   90.00
_cell.angle_beta   90.00
_cell.angle_gamma   90.00
#
_symmetry.space_group_name_H-M   'P 1'
#
loop_
_entity.id
_entity.type
_entity.pdbx_description
1 polymer ?
#
loop_
_entity_poly.entity_id
_entity_poly.type
_entity_poly.pdbx_seq_one_letter_code
_entity_poly.pdbx_strand_id
1 'polypeptide(L)'
;MPKPGIMQAAIKNLKSEWRSGKSLKEIAHHHRVDAGNLERAFRKQEGMTVKQFLDAKRKEHVLARLADKKFLGYAIGAELGFGNDLAFYRWVKRAFGVSFAELRARNSANQKPRRSAKIIKE
;
A
#
# COMPACT_ATOMS: atom_id res chain seq x y z
N MET A 1 19.18 -6.85 -24.68
CA MET A 1 18.34 -7.16 -23.50
C MET A 1 19.15 -6.87 -22.23
N PRO A 2 18.57 -6.27 -21.17
CA PRO A 2 19.28 -6.08 -19.91
C PRO A 2 19.70 -7.43 -19.31
N LYS A 3 20.86 -7.49 -18.63
CA LYS A 3 21.33 -8.71 -17.97
C LYS A 3 20.26 -9.20 -16.98
N PRO A 4 19.93 -10.51 -16.94
CA PRO A 4 18.85 -11.03 -16.11
C PRO A 4 18.99 -10.68 -14.62
N GLY A 5 20.23 -10.57 -14.11
CA GLY A 5 20.49 -10.13 -12.73
C GLY A 5 20.06 -8.68 -12.43
N ILE A 6 20.19 -7.75 -13.39
CA ILE A 6 19.82 -6.33 -13.18
C ILE A 6 18.30 -6.20 -13.10
N MET A 7 17.57 -6.93 -13.95
CA MET A 7 16.11 -6.92 -13.94
C MET A 7 15.55 -7.49 -12.63
N GLN A 8 16.13 -8.58 -12.13
CA GLN A 8 15.74 -9.14 -10.83
C GLN A 8 16.08 -8.19 -9.68
N ALA A 9 17.22 -7.50 -9.73
CA ALA A 9 17.58 -6.51 -8.72
C ALA A 9 16.59 -5.32 -8.70
N ALA A 10 16.15 -4.85 -9.87
CA ALA A 10 15.14 -3.80 -9.98
C ALA A 10 13.78 -4.24 -9.41
N ILE A 11 13.33 -5.45 -9.73
CA ILE A 11 12.09 -6.03 -9.18
C ILE A 11 12.20 -6.18 -7.65
N LYS A 12 13.33 -6.70 -7.15
CA LYS A 12 13.57 -6.83 -5.70
C LYS A 12 13.52 -5.48 -5.01
N ASN A 13 14.18 -4.46 -5.57
CA ASN A 13 14.16 -3.11 -5.02
C ASN A 13 12.74 -2.55 -4.98
N LEU A 14 11.95 -2.74 -6.04
CA LEU A 14 10.55 -2.33 -6.07
C LEU A 14 9.72 -2.97 -4.95
N LYS A 15 9.95 -4.25 -4.67
CA LYS A 15 9.26 -4.97 -3.60
C LYS A 15 9.73 -4.58 -2.19
N SER A 16 10.97 -4.12 -2.01
CA SER A 16 11.48 -3.69 -0.70
C SER A 16 11.22 -2.22 -0.41
N GLU A 17 11.27 -1.36 -1.43
CA GLU A 17 11.24 0.11 -1.30
C GLU A 17 9.91 0.73 -1.75
N TRP A 18 8.82 -0.04 -1.85
CA TRP A 18 7.52 0.47 -2.31
C TRP A 18 6.95 1.64 -1.47
N ARG A 19 7.43 1.82 -0.23
CA ARG A 19 7.08 2.94 0.66
C ARG A 19 7.82 4.24 0.33
N SER A 20 8.96 4.17 -0.37
CA SER A 20 9.83 5.33 -0.63
C SER A 20 9.19 6.39 -1.54
N GLY A 21 8.02 6.12 -2.12
CA GLY A 21 7.35 7.02 -3.06
C GLY A 21 7.97 7.02 -4.47
N LYS A 22 9.10 6.34 -4.68
CA LYS A 22 9.75 6.22 -5.99
C LYS A 22 8.81 5.58 -7.01
N SER A 23 8.67 6.23 -8.15
CA SER A 23 7.93 5.73 -9.31
C SER A 23 8.68 4.59 -10.00
N LEU A 24 7.94 3.81 -10.79
CA LEU A 24 8.51 2.77 -11.65
C LEU A 24 9.61 3.34 -12.57
N LYS A 25 9.44 4.57 -13.06
CA LYS A 25 10.42 5.23 -13.92
C LYS A 25 11.72 5.55 -13.16
N GLU A 26 11.62 6.03 -11.93
CA GLU A 26 12.80 6.31 -11.09
C GLU A 26 13.55 5.03 -10.75
N ILE A 27 12.84 3.94 -10.42
CA ILE A 27 13.47 2.64 -10.16
C ILE A 27 14.13 2.11 -11.44
N ALA A 28 13.44 2.17 -12.58
CA ALA A 28 13.99 1.75 -13.86
C ALA A 28 15.27 2.54 -14.22
N HIS A 29 15.22 3.85 -14.05
CA HIS A 29 16.36 4.75 -14.27
C HIS A 29 17.55 4.42 -13.37
N HIS A 30 17.31 4.22 -12.07
CA HIS A 30 18.35 3.84 -11.09
C HIS A 30 19.08 2.55 -11.49
N HIS A 31 18.34 1.55 -11.99
CA HIS A 31 18.89 0.27 -12.42
C HIS A 31 19.34 0.26 -13.90
N ARG A 32 19.29 1.40 -14.59
CA ARG A 32 19.61 1.55 -16.02
C ARG A 32 18.85 0.56 -16.92
N VAL A 33 17.56 0.35 -16.62
CA VAL A 33 16.65 -0.48 -17.42
C VAL A 33 15.51 0.36 -17.99
N ASP A 34 14.93 -0.11 -19.08
CA ASP A 34 13.69 0.46 -19.61
C ASP A 34 12.50 0.14 -18.68
N ALA A 35 11.67 1.14 -18.39
CA ALA A 35 10.52 0.99 -17.51
C ALA A 35 9.46 0.04 -18.08
N GLY A 36 9.27 0.01 -19.42
CA GLY A 36 8.35 -0.91 -20.07
C GLY A 36 8.81 -2.37 -19.97
N ASN A 37 10.11 -2.61 -20.12
CA ASN A 37 10.73 -3.91 -19.89
C ASN A 37 10.62 -4.35 -18.42
N LEU A 38 10.80 -3.43 -17.47
CA LEU A 38 10.61 -3.70 -16.05
C LEU A 38 9.16 -4.06 -15.72
N GLU A 39 8.18 -3.34 -16.26
CA GLU A 39 6.76 -3.67 -16.11
C GLU A 39 6.43 -5.06 -16.67
N ARG A 40 6.92 -5.37 -17.88
CA ARG A 40 6.71 -6.69 -18.51
C ARG A 40 7.34 -7.81 -17.69
N ALA A 41 8.57 -7.62 -17.23
CA ALA A 41 9.27 -8.61 -16.41
C ALA A 41 8.57 -8.82 -15.07
N PHE A 42 8.16 -7.73 -14.40
CA PHE A 42 7.39 -7.78 -13.16
C PHE A 42 6.08 -8.53 -13.34
N ARG A 43 5.30 -8.18 -14.39
CA ARG A 43 4.02 -8.84 -14.67
C ARG A 43 4.17 -10.32 -15.00
N LYS A 44 5.23 -10.70 -15.72
CA LYS A 44 5.55 -12.11 -16.00
C LYS A 44 5.84 -12.89 -14.72
N GLN A 45 6.45 -12.26 -13.73
CA GLN A 45 6.84 -12.89 -12.46
C GLN A 45 5.70 -12.94 -11.44
N GLU A 46 4.94 -11.84 -11.29
CA GLU A 46 3.93 -11.68 -10.23
C GLU A 46 2.49 -11.87 -10.70
N GLY A 47 2.27 -11.98 -12.02
CA GLY A 47 0.93 -12.07 -12.60
C GLY A 47 0.12 -10.76 -12.56
N MET A 48 0.70 -9.66 -12.07
CA MET A 48 0.03 -8.37 -11.93
C MET A 48 0.91 -7.20 -12.35
N THR A 49 0.30 -6.05 -12.63
CA THR A 49 1.03 -4.80 -12.92
C THR A 49 1.69 -4.25 -11.66
N VAL A 50 2.77 -3.46 -11.85
CA VAL A 50 3.43 -2.77 -10.73
C VAL A 50 2.43 -1.86 -10.01
N LYS A 51 1.56 -1.17 -10.75
CA LYS A 51 0.52 -0.32 -10.18
C LYS A 51 -0.42 -1.09 -9.27
N GLN A 52 -0.88 -2.27 -9.68
CA GLN A 52 -1.76 -3.12 -8.85
C GLN A 52 -1.03 -3.60 -7.59
N PHE A 53 0.23 -4.03 -7.72
CA PHE A 53 1.05 -4.44 -6.59
C PHE A 53 1.22 -3.30 -5.57
N LEU A 54 1.58 -2.10 -6.02
CA LEU A 54 1.75 -0.93 -5.15
C LEU A 54 0.43 -0.54 -4.48
N ASP A 55 -0.69 -0.56 -5.22
CA ASP A 55 -2.02 -0.24 -4.67
C ASP A 55 -2.41 -1.26 -3.59
N ALA A 56 -2.15 -2.56 -3.80
CA ALA A 56 -2.38 -3.62 -2.81
C ALA A 56 -1.53 -3.43 -1.56
N LYS A 57 -0.22 -3.20 -1.71
CA LYS A 57 0.69 -2.98 -0.56
C LYS A 57 0.34 -1.74 0.25
N ARG A 58 -0.03 -0.65 -0.43
CA ARG A 58 -0.53 0.57 0.25
C ARG A 58 -1.82 0.29 1.01
N LYS A 59 -2.75 -0.47 0.44
CA LYS A 59 -4.00 -0.85 1.12
C LYS A 59 -3.72 -1.68 2.37
N GLU A 60 -2.88 -2.72 2.26
CA GLU A 60 -2.45 -3.55 3.40
C GLU A 60 -1.86 -2.70 4.52
N HIS A 61 -0.98 -1.75 4.19
CA HIS A 61 -0.34 -0.87 5.17
C HIS A 61 -1.31 0.07 5.85
N VAL A 62 -2.26 0.68 5.13
CA VAL A 62 -3.31 1.50 5.74
C VAL A 62 -4.11 0.68 6.74
N LEU A 63 -4.53 -0.53 6.36
CA LEU A 63 -5.31 -1.40 7.24
C LEU A 63 -4.53 -1.79 8.50
N ALA A 64 -3.23 -2.10 8.36
CA ALA A 64 -2.34 -2.38 9.49
C ALA A 64 -2.23 -1.17 10.43
N ARG A 65 -2.02 0.04 9.89
CA ARG A 65 -1.91 1.27 10.70
C ARG A 65 -3.23 1.68 11.36
N LEU A 66 -4.36 1.34 10.76
CA LEU A 66 -5.66 1.55 11.39
C LEU A 66 -5.87 0.65 12.61
N ALA A 67 -5.22 -0.52 12.69
CA ALA A 67 -5.31 -1.39 13.86
C ALA A 67 -4.64 -0.78 15.10
N ASP A 68 -3.57 0.00 14.93
CA ASP A 68 -2.80 0.61 16.03
C ASP A 68 -3.49 1.82 16.70
N LYS A 69 -4.63 2.31 16.18
CA LYS A 69 -5.49 3.44 16.66
C LYS A 69 -4.82 4.81 16.88
N LYS A 70 -3.50 4.88 16.95
CA LYS A 70 -2.70 6.08 17.25
C LYS A 70 -2.34 6.91 16.03
N PHE A 71 -2.49 6.37 14.82
CA PHE A 71 -2.06 7.07 13.61
C PHE A 71 -3.11 8.04 13.07
N LEU A 72 -2.66 9.26 12.77
CA LEU A 72 -3.41 10.28 12.05
C LEU A 72 -3.23 10.08 10.53
N GLY A 73 -4.24 10.45 9.75
CA GLY A 73 -4.26 10.20 8.30
C GLY A 73 -3.05 10.79 7.56
N TYR A 74 -2.63 11.99 7.94
CA TYR A 74 -1.45 12.65 7.36
C TYR A 74 -0.16 11.85 7.59
N ALA A 75 0.02 11.25 8.77
CA ALA A 75 1.21 10.47 9.08
C ALA A 75 1.29 9.21 8.22
N ILE A 76 0.15 8.54 8.00
CA ILE A 76 0.07 7.38 7.11
C ILE A 76 0.33 7.82 5.65
N GLY A 77 -0.20 8.97 5.23
CA GLY A 77 0.06 9.53 3.91
C GLY A 77 1.56 9.79 3.67
N ALA A 78 2.24 10.40 4.63
CA ALA A 78 3.67 10.66 4.57
C ALA A 78 4.50 9.37 4.49
N GLU A 79 4.17 8.35 5.29
CA GLU A 79 4.84 7.05 5.24
C GLU A 79 4.69 6.31 3.90
N LEU A 80 3.59 6.57 3.19
CA LEU A 80 3.32 5.99 1.88
C LEU A 80 3.90 6.83 0.73
N GLY A 81 4.58 7.93 1.03
CA GLY A 81 5.20 8.82 0.07
C GLY A 81 4.23 9.70 -0.70
N PHE A 82 3.05 10.02 -0.15
CA PHE A 82 2.15 11.00 -0.76
C PHE A 82 2.72 12.41 -0.57
N GLY A 83 2.74 13.20 -1.65
CA GLY A 83 3.24 14.58 -1.58
C GLY A 83 2.39 15.53 -0.73
N ASN A 84 1.13 15.16 -0.44
CA ASN A 84 0.29 15.86 0.53
C ASN A 84 -0.88 14.96 0.99
N ASP A 85 -1.52 15.38 2.08
CA ASP A 85 -2.64 14.69 2.70
C ASP A 85 -3.86 14.58 1.79
N LEU A 86 -4.13 15.61 0.98
CA LEU A 86 -5.27 15.60 0.07
C LEU A 86 -5.13 14.52 -1.00
N ALA A 87 -3.92 14.32 -1.52
CA ALA A 87 -3.59 13.24 -2.45
C ALA A 87 -3.80 11.87 -1.79
N PHE A 88 -3.40 11.72 -0.53
CA PHE A 88 -3.67 10.52 0.27
C PHE A 88 -5.19 10.29 0.44
N TYR A 89 -5.96 11.29 0.89
CA TYR A 89 -7.40 11.13 1.12
C TYR A 89 -8.17 10.84 -0.17
N ARG A 90 -7.80 11.47 -1.30
CA ARG A 90 -8.36 11.14 -2.62
C ARG A 90 -8.04 9.71 -3.02
N TRP A 91 -6.79 9.27 -2.79
CA TRP A 91 -6.40 7.88 -3.04
C TRP A 91 -7.19 6.91 -2.16
N VAL A 92 -7.38 7.19 -0.86
CA VAL A 92 -8.17 6.35 0.05
C VAL A 92 -9.60 6.20 -0.45
N LYS A 93 -10.26 7.31 -0.81
CA LYS A 93 -11.63 7.28 -1.34
C LYS A 93 -11.74 6.42 -2.60
N ARG A 94 -10.79 6.53 -3.52
CA ARG A 94 -10.71 5.70 -4.73
C ARG A 94 -10.43 4.22 -4.42
N ALA A 95 -9.55 3.96 -3.45
CA ALA A 95 -9.05 2.62 -3.14
C ALA A 95 -10.02 1.78 -2.32
N PHE A 96 -10.76 2.40 -1.40
CA PHE A 96 -11.64 1.73 -0.43
C PHE A 96 -13.13 2.06 -0.63
N GLY A 97 -13.47 3.01 -1.52
CA GLY A 97 -14.84 3.46 -1.76
C GLY A 97 -15.41 4.38 -0.68
N VAL A 98 -14.68 4.62 0.41
CA VAL A 98 -15.12 5.42 1.56
C VAL A 98 -14.05 6.42 1.98
N SER A 99 -14.45 7.45 2.73
CA SER A 99 -13.50 8.41 3.29
C SER A 99 -12.54 7.76 4.30
N PHE A 100 -11.38 8.35 4.54
CA PHE A 100 -10.46 7.86 5.57
C PHE A 100 -11.08 7.90 6.97
N ALA A 101 -11.87 8.94 7.27
CA ALA A 101 -12.60 9.05 8.53
C ALA A 101 -13.57 7.87 8.73
N GLU A 102 -14.33 7.53 7.68
CA GLU A 102 -15.25 6.40 7.72
C GLU A 102 -14.51 5.06 7.81
N LEU A 103 -13.42 4.89 7.06
CA LEU A 103 -12.57 3.70 7.15
C LEU A 103 -12.03 3.49 8.59
N ARG A 104 -11.61 4.57 9.25
CA ARG A 104 -11.17 4.56 10.66
C ARG A 104 -12.31 4.25 11.63
N ALA A 105 -13.49 4.82 11.40
CA ALA A 105 -14.68 4.55 12.21
C ALA A 105 -15.10 3.08 12.12
N ARG A 106 -15.14 2.50 10.91
CA ARG A 106 -15.46 1.08 10.66
C ARG A 106 -14.47 0.15 11.36
N ASN A 107 -13.17 0.44 11.29
CA ASN A 107 -12.15 -0.34 11.99
C ASN A 107 -12.34 -0.28 13.52
N SER A 108 -12.64 0.91 14.05
CA SER A 108 -12.91 1.11 15.47
C SER A 108 -14.17 0.39 15.95
N ALA A 109 -15.22 0.33 15.11
CA ALA A 109 -16.47 -0.36 15.41
C ALA A 109 -16.32 -1.89 15.40
N ASN A 110 -15.55 -2.44 14.45
CA ASN A 110 -15.35 -3.88 14.30
C ASN A 110 -14.50 -4.50 15.43
N GLN A 111 -13.76 -3.69 16.18
CA GLN A 111 -12.97 -4.11 17.34
C GLN A 111 -13.68 -3.91 18.70
N LYS A 112 -14.92 -3.40 18.75
CA LYS A 112 -15.66 -3.40 20.01
C LYS A 112 -15.91 -4.87 20.39
N PRO A 113 -15.56 -5.31 21.61
CA PRO A 113 -15.90 -6.66 22.03
C PRO A 113 -17.42 -6.79 21.92
N ARG A 114 -17.89 -7.81 21.18
CA ARG A 114 -19.26 -8.31 21.34
C ARG A 114 -19.42 -8.49 22.84
N ARG A 115 -20.18 -7.61 23.51
CA ARG A 115 -20.44 -7.69 24.95
C ARG A 115 -20.86 -9.12 25.21
N SER A 116 -20.06 -9.82 26.02
CA SER A 116 -20.30 -11.18 26.47
C SER A 116 -21.77 -11.30 26.84
N ALA A 117 -22.47 -12.24 26.21
CA ALA A 117 -23.82 -12.60 26.61
C ALA A 117 -23.79 -12.82 28.13
N LYS A 118 -24.61 -12.08 28.87
CA LYS A 118 -24.78 -12.24 30.31
C LYS A 118 -24.97 -13.73 30.59
N ILE A 119 -24.02 -14.34 31.28
CA ILE A 119 -24.25 -15.58 32.01
C ILE A 119 -25.24 -15.20 33.11
N ILE A 120 -26.50 -15.53 32.92
CA ILE A 120 -27.48 -15.57 34.00
C ILE A 120 -27.25 -16.91 34.67
N LYS A 121 -26.64 -16.88 35.87
CA LYS A 121 -26.58 -18.03 36.76
C LYS A 121 -27.99 -18.36 37.25
N GLU A 122 -28.25 -19.65 37.34
CA GLU A 122 -29.44 -20.31 37.91
C GLU A 122 -29.80 -19.81 39.31
#